data_AF-K1YZX9-F1
#
_entry.id   AF-K1YZX9-F1
#
_cell.length_a   1.000
_cell.length_b   1.000
_cell.length_c   1.000
_cell.angle_alpha   90.00
_cell.angle_beta   90.00
_cell.angle_gamma   90.00
#
_symmetry.space_group_name_H-M   'P 1'
#
loop_
_entity.id
_entity.type
_entity.pdbx_description
1 polymer ?
#
loop_
_entity_poly.entity_id
_entity_poly.type
_entity_poly.pdbx_seq_one_letter_code
_entity_poly.pdbx_strand_id
1 'polypeptide(L)'
;MISDEIKSRVLELKEQIRRHDEMYYVHDKPLISDAEYDRLFQELKTLEEKYPALITPDSPTQRVAGKVSEKFKTYEHKVPLLSLDSLFNQDEISNVLSRMEKELGHTFDYFAEPKLDGLTLSLVYHDGLLQTAATRGDGFKGEEVTLNARTIRSLPLKLKGDCPKILIVRGEVVLPVKGFEKLNIGLVERGEEPFANPRNAASGSLRQLDPSIVATRPLDYYVYDLLYCEGMSFETQKEIFAAFKQWGFKVSSLISVCHTMDDVTKYYHQIEEQRDVLDFEIDGIVIKLNN
;
A
#
# COMPACT_ATOMS: atom_id res chain seq x y z
N MET A 1 -37.42 2.47 -13.11
CA MET A 1 -37.10 2.80 -11.70
C MET A 1 -36.21 1.70 -11.15
N ILE A 2 -35.16 2.03 -10.41
CA ILE A 2 -34.29 1.05 -9.77
C ILE A 2 -34.97 0.62 -8.48
N SER A 3 -35.29 -0.67 -8.33
CA SER A 3 -35.91 -1.18 -7.10
C SER A 3 -34.92 -1.13 -5.94
N ASP A 4 -35.44 -1.03 -4.72
CA ASP A 4 -34.58 -1.03 -3.52
C ASP A 4 -33.87 -2.38 -3.32
N GLU A 5 -34.46 -3.47 -3.80
CA GLU A 5 -33.81 -4.80 -3.86
C GLU A 5 -32.55 -4.78 -4.73
N ILE A 6 -32.60 -4.15 -5.91
CA ILE A 6 -31.43 -4.02 -6.79
C ILE A 6 -30.34 -3.16 -6.14
N LYS A 7 -30.74 -2.04 -5.50
CA LYS A 7 -29.78 -1.19 -4.77
C LYS A 7 -29.11 -1.97 -3.65
N SER A 8 -29.90 -2.71 -2.86
CA SER A 8 -29.40 -3.54 -1.77
C SER A 8 -28.45 -4.62 -2.28
N ARG A 9 -28.78 -5.29 -3.38
CA ARG A 9 -27.94 -6.32 -3.98
C ARG A 9 -26.60 -5.78 -4.46
N VAL A 10 -26.60 -4.61 -5.12
CA VAL A 10 -25.35 -3.95 -5.55
C VAL A 10 -24.47 -3.59 -4.36
N LEU A 11 -25.04 -3.05 -3.27
CA LEU A 11 -24.30 -2.75 -2.05
C LEU A 11 -23.70 -4.02 -1.42
N GLU A 12 -24.49 -5.10 -1.36
CA GLU A 12 -24.07 -6.39 -0.85
C GLU A 12 -22.90 -6.96 -1.68
N LEU A 13 -23.03 -6.99 -3.00
CA LEU A 13 -21.97 -7.48 -3.91
C LEU A 13 -20.68 -6.68 -3.75
N LYS A 14 -20.77 -5.34 -3.67
CA LYS A 14 -19.60 -4.48 -3.43
C LYS A 14 -18.91 -4.83 -2.12
N GLU A 15 -19.67 -5.09 -1.05
CA GLU A 15 -19.11 -5.45 0.25
C GLU A 15 -18.49 -6.86 0.26
N GLN A 16 -19.19 -7.85 -0.32
CA GLN A 16 -18.67 -9.22 -0.43
C GLN A 16 -17.36 -9.26 -1.22
N ILE A 17 -17.34 -8.63 -2.40
CA ILE A 17 -16.14 -8.59 -3.25
C ILE A 17 -15.00 -7.87 -2.51
N ARG A 18 -15.25 -6.74 -1.85
CA ARG A 18 -14.21 -6.04 -1.05
C ARG A 18 -13.66 -6.92 0.06
N ARG A 19 -14.52 -7.67 0.75
CA ARG A 19 -14.10 -8.63 1.78
C ARG A 19 -13.26 -9.76 1.19
N HIS A 20 -13.63 -10.31 0.04
CA HIS A 20 -12.86 -11.35 -0.62
C HIS A 20 -11.52 -10.84 -1.15
N ASP A 21 -11.50 -9.65 -1.76
CA ASP A 21 -10.27 -8.96 -2.17
C ASP A 21 -9.32 -8.80 -0.99
N GLU A 22 -9.80 -8.30 0.16
CA GLU A 22 -8.94 -8.16 1.34
C GLU A 22 -8.40 -9.51 1.83
N MET A 23 -9.27 -10.50 1.99
CA MET A 23 -8.85 -11.81 2.45
C MET A 23 -7.82 -12.46 1.52
N TYR A 24 -7.96 -12.24 0.20
CA TYR A 24 -7.02 -12.74 -0.80
C TYR A 24 -5.71 -11.95 -0.82
N TYR A 25 -5.76 -10.62 -0.96
CA TYR A 25 -4.59 -9.78 -1.28
C TYR A 25 -3.91 -9.15 -0.06
N VAL A 26 -4.63 -9.00 1.05
CA VAL A 26 -4.10 -8.39 2.28
C VAL A 26 -3.72 -9.46 3.29
N HIS A 27 -4.56 -10.47 3.47
CA HIS A 27 -4.36 -11.51 4.49
C HIS A 27 -3.81 -12.83 3.93
N ASP A 28 -3.68 -12.96 2.61
CA ASP A 28 -3.22 -14.17 1.91
C ASP A 28 -3.99 -15.45 2.35
N LYS A 29 -5.30 -15.29 2.59
CA LYS A 29 -6.23 -16.30 3.12
C LYS A 29 -7.58 -16.25 2.39
N PRO A 30 -7.65 -16.68 1.12
CA PRO A 30 -8.88 -16.64 0.33
C PRO A 30 -10.02 -17.42 1.01
N LEU A 31 -11.22 -16.86 0.99
CA LEU A 31 -12.42 -17.47 1.61
C LEU A 31 -13.26 -18.31 0.63
N ILE A 32 -13.13 -18.03 -0.66
CA ILE A 32 -13.90 -18.66 -1.75
C ILE A 32 -12.96 -18.95 -2.92
N SER A 33 -13.41 -19.79 -3.84
CA SER A 33 -12.69 -20.08 -5.08
C SER A 33 -12.77 -18.93 -6.09
N ASP A 34 -11.82 -18.86 -7.01
CA ASP A 34 -11.80 -17.87 -8.10
C ASP A 34 -13.10 -17.90 -8.91
N ALA A 35 -13.63 -19.09 -9.19
CA ALA A 35 -14.88 -19.26 -9.93
C ALA A 35 -16.12 -18.70 -9.19
N GLU A 36 -16.12 -18.73 -7.85
CA GLU A 36 -17.18 -18.12 -7.06
C GLU A 36 -17.03 -16.60 -7.02
N TYR A 37 -15.79 -16.10 -6.88
CA TYR A 37 -15.48 -14.68 -6.95
C TYR A 37 -15.91 -14.08 -8.30
N ASP A 38 -15.56 -14.73 -9.40
CA ASP A 38 -15.88 -14.28 -10.76
C ASP A 38 -17.39 -14.17 -10.97
N ARG A 39 -18.19 -15.06 -10.37
CA ARG A 39 -19.66 -14.97 -10.42
C ARG A 39 -20.17 -13.71 -9.72
N LEU A 40 -19.68 -13.42 -8.51
CA LEU A 40 -20.05 -12.21 -7.76
C LEU A 40 -19.66 -10.96 -8.55
N PHE A 41 -18.45 -10.94 -9.09
CA PHE A 41 -17.94 -9.80 -9.86
C PHE A 41 -18.73 -9.59 -11.16
N GLN A 42 -19.04 -10.67 -11.88
CA GLN A 42 -19.82 -10.60 -13.12
C GLN A 42 -21.26 -10.16 -12.87
N GLU A 43 -21.86 -10.59 -11.76
CA GLU A 43 -23.18 -10.12 -11.35
C GLU A 43 -23.18 -8.61 -11.06
N LEU A 44 -22.21 -8.13 -10.27
CA LEU A 44 -22.06 -6.70 -9.98
C LEU A 44 -21.90 -5.88 -11.27
N LYS A 45 -21.00 -6.33 -12.15
CA LYS A 45 -20.75 -5.69 -13.44
C LYS A 45 -22.01 -5.60 -14.28
N THR A 46 -22.76 -6.70 -14.38
CA THR A 46 -24.02 -6.76 -15.15
C THR A 46 -25.07 -5.79 -14.59
N LEU A 47 -25.17 -5.69 -13.26
CA LEU A 47 -26.09 -4.75 -12.61
C LEU A 47 -25.69 -3.30 -12.84
N GLU A 48 -24.40 -2.98 -12.77
CA GLU A 48 -23.89 -1.63 -13.02
C GLU A 48 -24.00 -1.21 -14.50
N GLU A 49 -23.82 -2.14 -15.44
CA GLU A 49 -24.07 -1.91 -16.87
C GLU A 49 -25.55 -1.60 -17.14
N LYS A 50 -26.46 -2.35 -16.50
CA LYS A 50 -27.91 -2.15 -16.63
C LYS A 50 -28.40 -0.88 -15.90
N TYR A 51 -27.74 -0.50 -14.81
CA TYR A 51 -28.11 0.64 -13.97
C TYR A 51 -26.88 1.54 -13.70
N PRO A 52 -26.42 2.34 -14.67
CA PRO A 52 -25.21 3.16 -14.52
C PRO A 52 -25.24 4.14 -13.35
N ALA A 53 -26.42 4.55 -12.90
CA ALA A 53 -26.61 5.42 -11.74
C ALA A 53 -26.18 4.77 -10.40
N LEU A 54 -25.92 3.45 -10.37
CA LEU A 54 -25.45 2.72 -9.19
C LEU A 54 -23.92 2.58 -9.13
N ILE A 55 -23.21 3.01 -10.18
CA ILE A 55 -21.76 3.01 -10.21
C ILE A 55 -21.26 4.06 -9.21
N THR A 56 -20.35 3.63 -8.33
CA THR A 56 -19.70 4.51 -7.35
C THR A 56 -18.19 4.44 -7.52
N PRO A 57 -17.43 5.51 -7.20
CA PRO A 57 -15.98 5.54 -7.38
C PRO A 57 -15.21 4.43 -6.65
N ASP A 58 -15.78 3.88 -5.57
CA ASP A 58 -15.23 2.78 -4.76
C ASP A 58 -15.69 1.38 -5.21
N SER A 59 -16.51 1.28 -6.26
CA SER A 59 -16.97 -0.01 -6.75
C SER A 59 -15.79 -0.85 -7.25
N PRO A 60 -15.72 -2.16 -6.93
CA PRO A 60 -14.67 -3.06 -7.42
C PRO A 60 -14.50 -3.06 -8.94
N THR A 61 -15.58 -2.80 -9.70
CA THR A 61 -15.54 -2.72 -11.16
C THR A 61 -14.77 -1.50 -11.67
N GLN A 62 -14.61 -0.46 -10.83
CA GLN A 62 -13.91 0.76 -11.19
C GLN A 62 -12.40 0.66 -11.01
N ARG A 63 -11.88 -0.45 -10.48
CA ARG A 63 -10.43 -0.67 -10.31
C ARG A 63 -9.66 -0.63 -11.63
N VAL A 64 -10.27 -1.07 -12.73
CA VAL A 64 -9.67 -1.08 -14.08
C VAL A 64 -10.45 -0.15 -15.03
N ALA A 65 -11.31 0.72 -14.49
CA ALA A 65 -12.07 1.68 -15.30
C ALA A 65 -11.29 2.98 -15.46
N GLY A 66 -11.23 3.50 -16.68
CA GLY A 66 -10.57 4.77 -16.96
C GLY A 66 -10.19 4.89 -18.43
N LYS A 67 -9.91 6.12 -18.86
CA LYS A 67 -9.28 6.37 -20.16
C LYS A 67 -7.77 6.33 -20.00
N VAL A 68 -7.08 5.93 -21.07
CA VAL A 68 -5.62 6.10 -21.18
C VAL A 68 -5.29 7.56 -20.94
N SER A 69 -4.36 7.81 -20.03
CA SER A 69 -3.88 9.16 -19.72
C SER A 69 -2.90 9.62 -20.80
N GLU A 70 -2.94 10.88 -21.19
CA GLU A 70 -1.92 11.42 -22.12
C GLU A 70 -0.61 11.71 -21.38
N LYS A 71 -0.71 12.11 -20.10
CA LYS A 71 0.42 12.40 -19.21
C LYS A 71 -0.04 12.41 -17.75
N PHE A 72 0.90 12.21 -16.83
CA PHE A 72 0.64 12.44 -15.41
C PHE A 72 0.65 13.92 -15.08
N LYS A 73 -0.24 14.32 -14.18
CA LYS A 73 -0.25 15.67 -13.61
C LYS A 73 0.73 15.73 -12.45
N THR A 74 1.36 16.89 -12.26
CA THR A 74 2.11 17.14 -11.03
C THR A 74 1.15 17.26 -9.86
N TYR A 75 1.47 16.60 -8.76
CA TYR A 75 0.77 16.69 -7.50
C TYR A 75 1.67 17.31 -6.44
N GLU A 76 1.18 18.34 -5.73
CA GLU A 76 1.91 18.96 -4.63
C GLU A 76 1.49 18.29 -3.31
N HIS A 77 2.46 17.72 -2.60
CA HIS A 77 2.20 17.02 -1.35
C HIS A 77 1.87 18.01 -0.24
N LYS A 78 0.72 17.79 0.44
CA LYS A 78 0.34 18.58 1.62
C LYS A 78 1.36 18.46 2.76
N VAL A 79 1.95 17.27 2.91
CA VAL A 79 2.99 16.95 3.87
C VAL A 79 4.23 16.48 3.10
N PRO A 80 5.41 17.09 3.29
CA PRO A 80 6.63 16.66 2.60
C PRO A 80 7.00 15.21 2.89
N LEU A 81 7.36 14.47 1.84
CA LEU A 81 7.77 13.06 1.90
C LEU A 81 9.29 12.96 2.08
N LEU A 82 9.73 13.16 3.32
CA LEU A 82 11.14 13.18 3.69
C LEU A 82 11.83 11.83 3.46
N SER A 83 13.15 11.89 3.28
CA SER A 83 14.03 10.72 3.33
C SER A 83 14.35 10.37 4.79
N LEU A 84 14.82 9.15 5.01
CA LEU A 84 15.42 8.73 6.27
C LEU A 84 16.95 8.86 6.17
N ASP A 85 17.61 9.11 7.30
CA ASP A 85 19.06 8.99 7.42
C ASP A 85 19.47 7.50 7.35
N SER A 86 20.61 7.22 6.71
CA SER A 86 21.17 5.88 6.61
C SER A 86 22.29 5.67 7.63
N LEU A 87 22.20 4.59 8.40
CA LEU A 87 23.21 4.15 9.35
C LEU A 87 23.67 2.74 8.93
N PHE A 88 24.98 2.47 9.01
CA PHE A 88 25.58 1.27 8.42
C PHE A 88 26.26 0.33 9.43
N ASN A 89 26.42 0.76 10.68
CA ASN A 89 27.02 -0.07 11.72
C ASN A 89 26.33 0.15 13.08
N GLN A 90 26.55 -0.80 13.98
CA GLN A 90 25.93 -0.83 15.30
C GLN A 90 26.33 0.36 16.17
N ASP A 91 27.56 0.87 16.03
CA ASP A 91 28.05 2.03 16.78
C ASP A 91 27.33 3.30 16.36
N GLU A 92 27.14 3.53 15.06
CA GLU A 92 26.35 4.64 14.52
C GLU A 92 24.91 4.63 15.04
N ILE A 93 24.25 3.47 15.00
CA ILE A 93 22.89 3.31 15.52
C ILE A 93 22.87 3.63 17.02
N SER A 94 23.75 3.01 17.80
CA SER A 94 23.83 3.21 19.25
C SER A 94 24.07 4.68 19.62
N ASN A 95 24.92 5.38 18.87
CA ASN A 95 25.22 6.79 19.09
C ASN A 95 24.00 7.69 18.81
N VAL A 96 23.27 7.45 17.72
CA VAL A 96 22.07 8.23 17.39
C VAL A 96 20.99 8.03 18.47
N LEU A 97 20.73 6.77 18.85
CA LEU A 97 19.69 6.45 19.82
C LEU A 97 20.04 6.98 21.23
N SER A 98 21.29 6.81 21.67
CA SER A 98 21.76 7.37 22.95
C SER A 98 21.65 8.91 22.99
N ARG A 99 21.91 9.57 21.85
CA ARG A 99 21.71 11.02 21.73
C ARG A 99 20.24 11.39 21.87
N MET A 100 19.34 10.67 21.21
CA MET A 100 17.90 10.91 21.29
C MET A 100 17.37 10.74 22.72
N GLU A 101 17.76 9.68 23.43
CA GLU A 101 17.36 9.46 24.83
C GLU A 101 17.85 10.59 25.74
N LYS A 102 19.07 11.07 25.51
CA LYS A 102 19.63 12.20 26.26
C LYS A 102 18.88 13.51 25.97
N GLU A 103 18.49 13.76 24.73
CA GLU A 103 17.73 14.94 24.32
C GLU A 103 16.29 14.91 24.85
N LEU A 104 15.67 13.73 24.88
CA LEU A 104 14.31 13.53 25.39
C LEU A 104 14.26 13.42 26.92
N GLY A 105 15.36 13.08 27.58
CA GLY A 105 15.45 12.95 29.04
C GLY A 105 14.79 11.69 29.61
N HIS A 106 14.41 10.74 28.76
CA HIS A 106 13.82 9.46 29.14
C HIS A 106 14.09 8.40 28.05
N THR A 107 13.99 7.13 28.43
CA THR A 107 14.04 6.00 27.49
C THR A 107 12.71 5.85 26.75
N PHE A 108 12.73 5.27 25.57
CA PHE A 108 11.56 5.05 24.73
C PHE A 108 11.63 3.70 24.03
N ASP A 109 10.48 3.19 23.60
CA ASP A 109 10.41 1.98 22.79
C ASP A 109 10.73 2.31 21.33
N TYR A 110 11.31 1.37 20.61
CA TYR A 110 11.55 1.45 19.18
C TYR A 110 10.49 0.67 18.41
N PHE A 111 10.12 1.16 17.25
CA PHE A 111 9.29 0.45 16.28
C PHE A 111 10.15 0.11 15.08
N ALA A 112 10.40 -1.18 14.87
CA ALA A 112 11.26 -1.70 13.82
C ALA A 112 10.43 -2.40 12.73
N GLU A 113 10.77 -2.13 11.48
CA GLU A 113 10.09 -2.69 10.29
C GLU A 113 11.09 -2.96 9.17
N PRO A 114 10.80 -3.89 8.23
CA PRO A 114 11.67 -4.08 7.07
C PRO A 114 11.59 -2.86 6.16
N LYS A 115 12.72 -2.45 5.60
CA LYS A 115 12.79 -1.38 4.62
C LYS A 115 12.50 -1.96 3.24
N LEU A 116 11.26 -1.82 2.79
CA LEU A 116 10.80 -2.34 1.49
C LEU A 116 11.49 -1.60 0.34
N ASP A 117 12.00 -2.35 -0.65
CA ASP A 117 12.60 -1.76 -1.86
C ASP A 117 11.58 -1.68 -3.00
N GLY A 118 10.88 -0.55 -3.07
CA GLY A 118 9.84 -0.33 -4.07
C GLY A 118 9.73 1.12 -4.53
N LEU A 119 8.49 1.52 -4.82
CA LEU A 119 8.13 2.89 -5.14
C LEU A 119 7.24 3.47 -4.05
N THR A 120 7.75 4.47 -3.33
CA THR A 120 6.95 5.25 -2.39
C THR A 120 5.72 5.87 -3.06
N LEU A 121 4.56 5.64 -2.45
CA LEU A 121 3.27 6.15 -2.87
C LEU A 121 2.51 6.75 -1.67
N SER A 122 2.06 7.98 -1.84
CA SER A 122 1.21 8.71 -0.89
C SER A 122 -0.26 8.58 -1.33
N LEU A 123 -1.15 8.33 -0.38
CA LEU A 123 -2.59 8.21 -0.61
C LEU A 123 -3.35 9.22 0.23
N VAL A 124 -4.30 9.90 -0.39
CA VAL A 124 -5.22 10.83 0.25
C VAL A 124 -6.63 10.27 0.20
N TYR A 125 -7.23 10.12 1.37
CA TYR A 125 -8.63 9.74 1.53
C TYR A 125 -9.42 10.88 2.14
N HIS A 126 -10.61 11.13 1.60
CA HIS A 126 -11.61 12.01 2.21
C HIS A 126 -12.84 11.17 2.55
N ASP A 127 -13.31 11.26 3.79
CA ASP A 127 -14.45 10.50 4.31
C ASP A 127 -14.33 8.98 3.97
N GLY A 128 -13.12 8.46 4.14
CA GLY A 128 -12.78 7.07 3.85
C GLY A 128 -12.67 6.70 2.37
N LEU A 129 -12.89 7.60 1.41
CA LEU A 129 -12.81 7.32 -0.02
C LEU A 129 -11.49 7.82 -0.62
N LEU A 130 -10.81 6.97 -1.39
CA LEU A 130 -9.57 7.32 -2.07
C LEU A 130 -9.81 8.46 -3.07
N GLN A 131 -9.22 9.62 -2.80
CA GLN A 131 -9.28 10.80 -3.66
C GLN A 131 -8.07 10.90 -4.57
N THR A 132 -6.88 10.63 -4.03
CA THR A 132 -5.63 10.85 -4.77
C THR A 132 -4.58 9.83 -4.37
N ALA A 133 -3.84 9.35 -5.36
CA ALA A 133 -2.58 8.65 -5.15
C ALA A 133 -1.47 9.39 -5.89
N ALA A 134 -0.34 9.63 -5.23
CA ALA A 134 0.76 10.38 -5.80
C ALA A 134 2.12 9.76 -5.49
N THR A 135 2.99 9.69 -6.51
CA THR A 135 4.36 9.22 -6.34
C THR A 135 5.16 10.20 -5.47
N ARG A 136 6.30 9.76 -4.95
CA ARG A 136 7.15 10.64 -4.13
C ARG A 136 7.68 11.86 -4.89
N GLY A 137 8.18 11.65 -6.12
CA GLY A 137 8.94 12.64 -6.87
C GLY A 137 10.13 13.19 -6.07
N ASP A 138 10.21 14.52 -5.91
CA ASP A 138 11.28 15.18 -5.15
C ASP A 138 11.00 15.27 -3.63
N GLY A 139 9.87 14.72 -3.18
CA GLY A 139 9.41 14.78 -1.79
C GLY A 139 8.40 15.90 -1.53
N PHE A 140 8.37 16.95 -2.36
CA PHE A 140 7.38 18.03 -2.29
C PHE A 140 6.37 17.94 -3.43
N LYS A 141 6.82 17.51 -4.60
CA LYS A 141 6.02 17.32 -5.80
C LYS A 141 6.24 15.94 -6.38
N GLY A 142 5.14 15.28 -6.69
CA GLY A 142 5.10 13.97 -7.33
C GLY A 142 4.24 13.97 -8.58
N GLU A 143 3.96 12.77 -9.07
CA GLU A 143 3.01 12.53 -10.15
C GLU A 143 1.71 11.98 -9.58
N GLU A 144 0.59 12.56 -9.96
CA GLU A 144 -0.74 12.03 -9.66
C GLU A 144 -0.99 10.75 -10.49
N VAL A 145 -1.05 9.60 -9.82
CA VAL A 145 -1.20 8.26 -10.40
C VAL A 145 -2.44 7.55 -9.88
N THR A 146 -3.48 8.31 -9.50
CA THR A 146 -4.71 7.80 -8.88
C THR A 146 -5.37 6.66 -9.66
N LEU A 147 -5.48 6.79 -10.99
CA LEU A 147 -6.08 5.74 -11.82
C LEU A 147 -5.29 4.43 -11.79
N ASN A 148 -3.96 4.54 -11.73
CA ASN A 148 -3.08 3.39 -11.73
C ASN A 148 -3.04 2.74 -10.34
N ALA A 149 -3.00 3.54 -9.27
CA ALA A 149 -3.04 3.03 -7.90
C ALA A 149 -4.34 2.25 -7.61
N ARG A 150 -5.48 2.63 -8.20
CA ARG A 150 -6.76 1.92 -8.05
C ARG A 150 -6.71 0.47 -8.52
N THR A 151 -5.80 0.14 -9.46
CA THR A 151 -5.65 -1.22 -9.98
C THR A 151 -4.96 -2.15 -8.98
N ILE A 152 -4.23 -1.60 -8.01
CA ILE A 152 -3.54 -2.37 -6.96
C ILE A 152 -4.59 -2.93 -6.01
N ARG A 153 -4.69 -4.26 -5.95
CA ARG A 153 -5.81 -4.94 -5.27
C ARG A 153 -5.77 -4.86 -3.75
N SER A 154 -4.57 -4.88 -3.17
CA SER A 154 -4.35 -4.68 -1.73
C SER A 154 -4.58 -3.25 -1.25
N LEU A 155 -4.67 -2.28 -2.17
CA LEU A 155 -4.98 -0.90 -1.85
C LEU A 155 -6.50 -0.72 -1.68
N PRO A 156 -6.99 -0.29 -0.50
CA PRO A 156 -8.40 -0.10 -0.26
C PRO A 156 -8.90 1.15 -1.00
N LEU A 157 -9.92 1.02 -1.86
CA LEU A 157 -10.58 2.19 -2.46
C LEU A 157 -11.46 2.94 -1.45
N LYS A 158 -11.96 2.20 -0.46
CA LYS A 158 -12.76 2.69 0.65
C LYS A 158 -12.25 2.08 1.95
N LEU A 159 -11.95 2.93 2.93
CA LEU A 159 -11.54 2.52 4.27
C LEU A 159 -12.71 1.89 5.03
N LYS A 160 -12.38 1.00 5.95
CA LYS A 160 -13.33 0.33 6.85
C LYS A 160 -13.47 1.07 8.18
N GLY A 161 -14.59 0.81 8.85
CA GLY A 161 -14.82 1.26 10.22
C GLY A 161 -14.96 2.78 10.35
N ASP A 162 -14.65 3.29 11.55
CA ASP A 162 -14.57 4.72 11.80
C ASP A 162 -13.25 5.23 11.24
N CYS A 163 -13.33 6.15 10.29
CA CYS A 163 -12.17 6.66 9.56
C CYS A 163 -12.17 8.19 9.60
N PRO A 164 -10.98 8.80 9.63
CA PRO A 164 -10.87 10.24 9.74
C PRO A 164 -11.42 10.93 8.49
N LYS A 165 -11.85 12.18 8.67
CA LYS A 165 -12.40 12.99 7.58
C LYS A 165 -11.38 13.21 6.47
N ILE A 166 -10.12 13.40 6.83
CA ILE A 166 -8.98 13.41 5.91
C ILE A 166 -7.91 12.48 6.47
N LEU A 167 -7.50 11.50 5.67
CA LEU A 167 -6.35 10.66 5.93
C LEU A 167 -5.32 10.86 4.83
N ILE A 168 -4.07 11.09 5.20
CA ILE A 168 -2.93 11.01 4.29
C ILE A 168 -1.96 9.98 4.85
N VAL A 169 -1.75 8.91 4.09
CA VAL A 169 -0.82 7.84 4.43
C VAL A 169 0.25 7.68 3.36
N ARG A 170 1.37 7.10 3.77
CA ARG A 170 2.49 6.76 2.92
C ARG A 170 2.77 5.27 3.03
N GLY A 171 3.12 4.69 1.89
CA GLY A 171 3.46 3.29 1.77
C GLY A 171 4.39 3.04 0.60
N GLU A 172 4.71 1.77 0.39
CA GLU A 172 5.55 1.31 -0.71
C GLU A 172 4.71 0.46 -1.66
N VAL A 173 4.76 0.79 -2.95
CA VAL A 173 4.35 -0.13 -4.01
C VAL A 173 5.51 -1.06 -4.29
N VAL A 174 5.29 -2.36 -4.09
CA VAL A 174 6.29 -3.40 -4.31
C VAL A 174 5.83 -4.34 -5.43
N LEU A 175 6.80 -4.98 -6.08
CA LEU A 175 6.54 -6.07 -7.00
C LEU A 175 7.12 -7.35 -6.39
N PRO A 176 6.27 -8.31 -5.97
CA PRO A 176 6.76 -9.55 -5.38
C PRO A 176 7.73 -10.27 -6.32
N VAL A 177 8.76 -10.94 -5.78
CA VAL A 177 9.86 -11.57 -6.53
C VAL A 177 9.32 -12.51 -7.62
N LYS A 178 8.40 -13.40 -7.26
CA LYS A 178 7.74 -14.30 -8.24
C LYS A 178 6.96 -13.54 -9.32
N GLY A 179 6.37 -12.40 -8.97
CA GLY A 179 5.65 -11.54 -9.91
C GLY A 179 6.61 -10.82 -10.87
N PHE A 180 7.75 -10.37 -10.36
CA PHE A 180 8.84 -9.78 -11.14
C PHE A 180 9.44 -10.78 -12.14
N GLU A 181 9.74 -12.00 -11.70
CA GLU A 181 10.26 -13.06 -12.58
C GLU A 181 9.30 -13.35 -13.73
N LYS A 182 8.01 -13.56 -13.43
CA LYS A 182 6.97 -13.77 -14.45
C LYS A 182 6.85 -12.61 -15.42
N LEU A 183 6.91 -11.38 -14.91
CA LEU A 183 6.87 -10.16 -15.74
C LEU A 183 8.03 -10.13 -16.73
N ASN A 184 9.25 -10.39 -16.26
CA ASN A 184 10.45 -10.38 -17.09
C ASN A 184 10.45 -11.49 -18.13
N ILE A 185 10.02 -12.71 -17.78
CA ILE A 185 9.84 -13.80 -18.75
C ILE A 185 8.92 -13.35 -19.88
N GLY A 186 7.75 -12.78 -19.54
CA GLY A 186 6.81 -12.30 -20.55
C GLY A 186 7.35 -11.15 -21.42
N LEU A 187 8.19 -10.26 -20.87
CA LEU A 187 8.85 -9.20 -21.65
C LEU A 187 9.81 -9.79 -22.68
N VAL A 188 10.67 -10.72 -22.25
CA VAL A 188 11.65 -11.39 -23.12
C VAL A 188 10.95 -12.18 -24.24
N GLU A 189 9.86 -12.89 -23.93
CA GLU A 189 9.06 -13.61 -24.93
C GLU A 189 8.47 -12.70 -26.02
N ARG A 190 8.21 -11.42 -25.70
CA ARG A 190 7.75 -10.41 -26.66
C ARG A 190 8.89 -9.62 -27.32
N GLY A 191 10.15 -9.94 -27.02
CA GLY A 191 11.32 -9.24 -27.52
C GLY A 191 11.54 -7.86 -26.89
N GLU A 192 10.95 -7.60 -25.73
CA GLU A 192 11.13 -6.37 -24.95
C GLU A 192 12.29 -6.53 -23.95
N GLU A 193 12.89 -5.41 -23.53
CA GLU A 193 13.94 -5.43 -22.50
C GLU A 193 13.36 -5.76 -21.12
N PRO A 194 13.95 -6.71 -20.37
CA PRO A 194 13.53 -7.00 -19.00
C PRO A 194 13.93 -5.88 -18.05
N PHE A 195 13.19 -5.75 -16.94
CA PHE A 195 13.56 -4.83 -15.87
C PHE A 195 14.77 -5.36 -15.09
N ALA A 196 15.66 -4.45 -14.69
CA ALA A 196 16.87 -4.79 -13.96
C ALA A 196 16.62 -5.29 -12.52
N ASN A 197 15.58 -4.77 -11.85
CA ASN A 197 15.24 -5.15 -10.48
C ASN A 197 13.73 -4.91 -10.19
N PRO A 198 13.18 -5.52 -9.12
CA PRO A 198 11.76 -5.37 -8.75
C PRO A 198 11.33 -3.93 -8.51
N ARG A 199 12.19 -3.09 -7.93
CA ARG A 199 11.92 -1.66 -7.68
C ARG A 199 11.64 -0.88 -8.97
N ASN A 200 12.51 -1.04 -9.97
CA ASN A 200 12.36 -0.42 -11.29
C ASN A 200 11.13 -0.96 -12.01
N ALA A 201 10.87 -2.26 -11.88
CA ALA A 201 9.67 -2.88 -12.43
C ALA A 201 8.39 -2.35 -11.79
N ALA A 202 8.35 -2.17 -10.46
CA ALA A 202 7.23 -1.57 -9.74
C ALA A 202 6.99 -0.12 -10.20
N SER A 203 8.06 0.68 -10.26
CA SER A 203 7.99 2.08 -10.70
C SER A 203 7.53 2.22 -12.16
N GLY A 204 8.15 1.48 -13.07
CA GLY A 204 7.79 1.48 -14.50
C GLY A 204 6.38 0.93 -14.74
N SER A 205 5.95 -0.06 -13.95
CA SER A 205 4.60 -0.61 -14.00
C SER A 205 3.56 0.40 -13.54
N LEU A 206 3.78 1.06 -12.40
CA LEU A 206 2.83 2.04 -11.87
C LEU A 206 2.72 3.28 -12.74
N ARG A 207 3.75 3.61 -13.53
CA ARG A 207 3.80 4.80 -14.38
C ARG A 207 3.43 4.53 -15.85
N GLN A 208 2.67 3.48 -16.12
CA GLN A 208 2.08 3.27 -17.46
C GLN A 208 0.91 4.23 -17.68
N LEU A 209 0.83 4.82 -18.86
CA LEU A 209 -0.26 5.75 -19.20
C LEU A 209 -1.63 5.06 -19.29
N ASP A 210 -1.63 3.77 -19.60
CA ASP A 210 -2.83 2.93 -19.65
C ASP A 210 -2.98 2.11 -18.35
N PRO A 211 -3.98 2.43 -17.49
CA PRO A 211 -4.23 1.67 -16.26
C PRO A 211 -4.54 0.20 -16.51
N SER A 212 -5.03 -0.18 -17.69
CA SER A 212 -5.30 -1.59 -18.01
C SER A 212 -4.01 -2.41 -18.07
N ILE A 213 -2.90 -1.81 -18.51
CA ILE A 213 -1.58 -2.44 -18.44
C ILE A 213 -1.16 -2.61 -16.98
N VAL A 214 -1.33 -1.58 -16.15
CA VAL A 214 -1.00 -1.62 -14.71
C VAL A 214 -1.78 -2.72 -13.99
N ALA A 215 -3.05 -2.91 -14.33
CA ALA A 215 -3.91 -3.95 -13.76
C ALA A 215 -3.41 -5.39 -14.04
N THR A 216 -2.60 -5.59 -15.09
CA THR A 216 -1.96 -6.90 -15.36
C THR A 216 -0.69 -7.13 -14.55
N ARG A 217 -0.16 -6.07 -13.91
CA ARG A 217 1.09 -6.14 -13.14
C ARG A 217 0.75 -6.58 -11.71
N PRO A 218 1.46 -7.56 -11.14
CA PRO A 218 1.18 -8.08 -9.80
C PRO A 218 1.72 -7.14 -8.71
N LEU A 219 1.35 -5.86 -8.76
CA LEU A 219 1.75 -4.87 -7.77
C LEU A 219 1.03 -5.09 -6.45
N ASP A 220 1.75 -4.86 -5.36
CA ASP A 220 1.24 -4.88 -3.99
C ASP A 220 1.55 -3.54 -3.31
N TYR A 221 0.79 -3.16 -2.29
CA TYR A 221 0.98 -1.92 -1.55
C TYR A 221 0.98 -2.18 -0.05
N TYR A 222 2.07 -1.76 0.60
CA TYR A 222 2.22 -1.84 2.06
C TYR A 222 2.25 -0.43 2.63
N VAL A 223 1.30 -0.11 3.50
CA VAL A 223 1.33 1.16 4.24
C VAL A 223 2.31 1.05 5.41
N TYR A 224 3.05 2.13 5.68
CA TYR A 224 4.04 2.15 6.77
C TYR A 224 4.10 3.48 7.54
N ASP A 225 3.44 4.54 7.08
CA ASP A 225 3.55 5.85 7.72
C ASP A 225 2.28 6.69 7.60
N LEU A 226 1.98 7.43 8.67
CA LEU A 226 0.81 8.30 8.81
C LEU A 226 1.29 9.74 8.68
N LEU A 227 0.97 10.39 7.57
CA LEU A 227 1.42 11.75 7.29
C LEU A 227 0.48 12.80 7.87
N TYR A 228 -0.82 12.55 7.81
CA TYR A 228 -1.84 13.46 8.32
C TYR A 228 -3.13 12.71 8.64
N CYS A 229 -3.75 13.07 9.76
CA CYS A 229 -5.02 12.52 10.19
C CYS A 229 -5.87 13.65 10.78
N GLU A 230 -7.07 13.87 10.25
CA GLU A 230 -8.02 14.84 10.80
C GLU A 230 -9.02 14.16 11.73
N GLY A 231 -9.02 14.56 13.00
CA GLY A 231 -10.02 14.12 13.98
C GLY A 231 -9.66 12.87 14.79
N MET A 232 -8.46 12.29 14.57
CA MET A 232 -7.93 11.20 15.39
C MET A 232 -6.47 11.47 15.72
N SER A 233 -6.04 11.03 16.91
CA SER A 233 -4.66 11.08 17.39
C SER A 233 -4.24 9.70 17.87
N PHE A 234 -2.94 9.43 17.78
CA PHE A 234 -2.34 8.18 18.21
C PHE A 234 -1.13 8.52 19.09
N GLU A 235 -0.90 7.72 20.12
CA GLU A 235 0.26 7.88 21.01
C GLU A 235 1.42 6.97 20.62
N THR A 236 1.20 5.98 19.75
CA THR A 236 2.30 5.12 19.32
C THR A 236 2.21 4.68 17.86
N GLN A 237 3.36 4.34 17.25
CA GLN A 237 3.46 3.67 15.96
C GLN A 237 2.66 2.35 15.97
N LYS A 238 2.71 1.60 17.07
CA LYS A 238 1.91 0.37 17.22
C LYS A 238 0.42 0.62 17.06
N GLU A 239 -0.12 1.69 17.65
CA GLU A 239 -1.52 2.08 17.49
C GLU A 239 -1.84 2.51 16.06
N ILE A 240 -0.95 3.27 15.42
CA ILE A 240 -1.08 3.65 14.01
C ILE A 240 -1.18 2.41 13.11
N PHE A 241 -0.30 1.43 13.29
CA PHE A 241 -0.34 0.19 12.52
C PHE A 241 -1.58 -0.67 12.81
N ALA A 242 -2.09 -0.64 14.04
CA ALA A 242 -3.37 -1.27 14.36
C ALA A 242 -4.53 -0.56 13.62
N ALA A 243 -4.53 0.76 13.56
CA ALA A 243 -5.50 1.55 12.82
C ALA A 243 -5.43 1.27 11.30
N PHE A 244 -4.22 1.18 10.72
CA PHE A 244 -4.04 0.78 9.32
C PHE A 244 -4.71 -0.55 9.00
N LYS A 245 -4.50 -1.57 9.85
CA LYS A 245 -5.17 -2.88 9.69
C LYS A 245 -6.69 -2.74 9.80
N GLN A 246 -7.19 -1.97 10.77
CA GLN A 246 -8.63 -1.76 10.95
C GLN A 246 -9.28 -1.06 9.75
N TRP A 247 -8.57 -0.12 9.11
CA TRP A 247 -9.03 0.57 7.91
C TRP A 247 -8.91 -0.27 6.64
N GLY A 248 -8.30 -1.46 6.71
CA GLY A 248 -8.20 -2.41 5.60
C GLY A 248 -6.91 -2.31 4.78
N PHE A 249 -5.88 -1.64 5.29
CA PHE A 249 -4.57 -1.64 4.64
C PHE A 249 -3.78 -2.90 4.93
N LYS A 250 -2.96 -3.30 3.95
CA LYS A 250 -1.87 -4.24 4.15
C LYS A 250 -0.69 -3.56 4.83
N VAL A 251 -0.19 -4.17 5.89
CA VAL A 251 1.05 -3.77 6.59
C VAL A 251 1.97 -4.99 6.66
N SER A 252 3.27 -4.76 6.82
CA SER A 252 4.22 -5.85 6.98
C SER A 252 3.88 -6.69 8.22
N SER A 253 3.93 -8.02 8.07
CA SER A 253 3.82 -8.97 9.19
C SER A 253 5.09 -9.03 10.04
N LEU A 254 6.18 -8.45 9.55
CA LEU A 254 7.52 -8.48 10.16
C LEU A 254 7.79 -7.25 11.02
N ILE A 255 6.77 -6.53 11.47
CA ILE A 255 6.96 -5.39 12.40
C ILE A 255 7.24 -5.88 13.82
N SER A 256 8.09 -5.16 14.55
CA SER A 256 8.41 -5.45 15.95
C SER A 256 8.49 -4.18 16.80
N VAL A 257 7.99 -4.26 18.02
CA VAL A 257 8.29 -3.26 19.07
C VAL A 257 9.48 -3.77 19.86
N CYS A 258 10.53 -2.98 19.91
CA CYS A 258 11.79 -3.30 20.58
C CYS A 258 11.94 -2.38 21.79
N HIS A 259 12.29 -2.92 22.96
CA HIS A 259 12.41 -2.15 24.19
C HIS A 259 13.85 -1.71 24.48
N THR A 260 14.82 -2.31 23.78
CA THR A 260 16.25 -2.07 23.96
C THR A 260 16.98 -2.11 22.63
N MET A 261 18.19 -1.56 22.59
CA MET A 261 19.06 -1.67 21.42
C MET A 261 19.39 -3.13 21.08
N ASP A 262 19.55 -3.98 22.09
CA ASP A 262 19.77 -5.41 21.86
C ASP A 262 18.59 -6.07 21.14
N ASP A 263 17.36 -5.64 21.42
CA ASP A 263 16.18 -6.14 20.70
C ASP A 263 16.15 -5.66 19.25
N VAL A 264 16.61 -4.44 18.98
CA VAL A 264 16.79 -3.93 17.61
C VAL A 264 17.86 -4.74 16.86
N THR A 265 19.00 -5.06 17.50
CA THR A 265 20.04 -5.89 16.90
C THR A 265 19.55 -7.31 16.62
N LYS A 266 18.81 -7.93 17.54
CA LYS A 266 18.18 -9.25 17.30
C LYS A 266 17.20 -9.19 16.14
N TYR A 267 16.37 -8.15 16.09
CA TYR A 267 15.44 -7.93 14.99
C TYR A 267 16.17 -7.80 13.64
N TYR A 268 17.25 -7.01 13.58
CA TYR A 268 18.09 -6.88 12.38
C TYR A 268 18.56 -8.24 11.87
N HIS A 269 19.16 -9.08 12.73
CA HIS A 269 19.65 -10.40 12.32
C HIS A 269 18.52 -11.33 11.90
N GLN A 270 17.36 -11.28 12.57
CA GLN A 270 16.20 -12.05 12.16
C GLN A 270 15.73 -11.68 10.74
N ILE A 271 15.71 -10.39 10.40
CA ILE A 271 15.33 -9.92 9.06
C ILE A 271 16.41 -10.27 8.03
N GLU A 272 17.69 -10.16 8.39
CA GLU A 272 18.83 -10.53 7.56
C GLU A 272 18.77 -12.02 7.16
N GLU A 273 18.50 -12.92 8.12
CA GLU A 273 18.35 -14.36 7.86
C GLU A 273 17.14 -14.68 6.96
N GLN A 274 16.07 -13.90 7.06
CA GLN A 274 14.83 -14.12 6.29
C GLN A 274 14.85 -13.46 4.91
N ARG A 275 15.78 -12.52 4.66
CA ARG A 275 15.79 -11.64 3.47
C ARG A 275 15.58 -12.40 2.17
N ASP A 276 16.35 -13.46 1.94
CA ASP A 276 16.36 -14.19 0.68
C ASP A 276 15.11 -15.07 0.46
N VAL A 277 14.29 -15.27 1.49
CA VAL A 277 13.05 -16.07 1.42
C VAL A 277 11.79 -15.21 1.46
N LEU A 278 11.91 -13.88 1.61
CA LEU A 278 10.77 -12.98 1.53
C LEU A 278 10.21 -12.93 0.11
N ASP A 279 8.90 -12.80 -0.01
CA ASP A 279 8.25 -12.65 -1.33
C ASP A 279 8.49 -11.25 -1.95
N PHE A 280 9.20 -10.34 -1.27
CA PHE A 280 9.52 -8.99 -1.72
C PHE A 280 10.96 -8.61 -1.33
N GLU A 281 11.55 -7.70 -2.09
CA GLU A 281 12.89 -7.18 -1.82
C GLU A 281 12.89 -6.19 -0.65
N ILE A 282 13.93 -6.29 0.17
CA ILE A 282 14.25 -5.33 1.23
C ILE A 282 15.70 -4.88 1.10
N ASP A 283 15.96 -3.63 1.46
CA ASP A 283 17.30 -3.02 1.44
C ASP A 283 17.82 -2.64 2.85
N GLY A 284 17.11 -3.07 3.89
CA GLY A 284 17.52 -2.91 5.28
C GLY A 284 16.35 -2.99 6.25
N ILE A 285 16.50 -2.34 7.40
CA ILE A 285 15.42 -2.11 8.37
C ILE A 285 15.23 -0.61 8.60
N VAL A 286 14.04 -0.23 9.03
CA VAL A 286 13.73 1.12 9.51
C VAL A 286 13.48 1.03 11.01
N ILE A 287 14.05 1.97 11.76
CA ILE A 287 13.84 2.13 13.20
C ILE A 287 13.17 3.48 13.42
N LYS A 288 12.01 3.46 14.06
CA LYS A 288 11.25 4.66 14.46
C LYS A 288 11.16 4.71 15.98
N LEU A 289 10.94 5.91 16.52
CA LEU A 289 10.37 6.03 17.86
C LEU A 289 8.99 5.38 17.86
N ASN A 290 8.72 4.49 18.81
CA ASN A 290 7.39 3.90 18.93
C ASN A 290 6.41 4.89 19.57
N ASN A 291 6.85 5.68 20.55
CA ASN A 291 6.05 6.74 21.19
C ASN A 291 5.80 7.94 20.28
#